data_AF-A0A9R0SQY1-F1
#
_entry.id   AF-A0A9R0SQY1-F1
#
_cell.length_a   1.000
_cell.length_b   1.000
_cell.length_c   1.000
_cell.angle_alpha   90.00
_cell.angle_beta   90.00
_cell.angle_gamma   90.00
#
_symmetry.space_group_name_H-M   'P 1'
#
loop_
_entity.id
_entity.type
_entity.pdbx_description
1 polymer ?
#
loop_
_entity_poly.entity_id
_entity_poly.type
_entity_poly.pdbx_seq_one_letter_code
_entity_poly.pdbx_strand_id
1 'polypeptide(L)'
;MLLCNASRVVMSVAVVPLAAQHGWSSSFVGIVQSSYLWGYVLSSMVGEALADRYGGKKVMAGAAALWSLATFLTPWAASQSAITLLAIRVLFGLAQGVAFPTMSTLLPKWFPTHERATTVGLSMVGFHLGNVVSFLATPIIMSHIGLAGTFAFFASLGYLWISVWLLNVESDPIDSRTIRKSELQLILAGRSKSKVKGSKSPSLRQVFSTMEMWAIIIANVINKWV
;
A
#
# COMPACT_ATOMS: atom_id res chain seq x y z
N MET A 1 4.68 4.60 -2.97
CA MET A 1 3.22 4.72 -3.26
C MET A 1 2.87 4.43 -4.71
N LEU A 2 3.62 4.96 -5.69
CA LEU A 2 3.39 4.70 -7.12
C LEU A 2 3.25 3.22 -7.47
N LEU A 3 4.26 2.40 -7.18
CA LEU A 3 4.26 0.98 -7.54
C LEU A 3 3.17 0.16 -6.85
N CYS A 4 2.91 0.49 -5.58
CA CYS A 4 1.84 -0.09 -4.78
C CYS A 4 0.49 0.12 -5.48
N ASN A 5 0.22 1.33 -5.94
CA ASN A 5 -1.06 1.62 -6.60
C ASN A 5 -1.10 1.14 -8.06
N ALA A 6 0.01 1.17 -8.78
CA ALA A 6 0.11 0.58 -10.11
C ALA A 6 -0.24 -0.92 -10.08
N SER A 7 0.34 -1.68 -9.14
CA SER A 7 0.06 -3.12 -8.97
C SER A 7 -1.42 -3.40 -8.68
N ARG A 8 -2.12 -2.48 -8.00
CA ARG A 8 -3.57 -2.59 -7.77
C ARG A 8 -4.36 -2.42 -9.07
N VAL A 9 -4.02 -1.40 -9.87
CA VAL A 9 -4.73 -1.07 -11.11
C VAL A 9 -4.54 -2.12 -12.19
N VAL A 10 -3.39 -2.82 -12.21
CA VAL A 10 -3.17 -3.96 -13.11
C VAL A 10 -4.32 -4.95 -13.04
N MET A 11 -4.81 -5.29 -11.84
CA MET A 11 -5.94 -6.20 -11.68
C MET A 11 -7.25 -5.59 -12.20
N SER A 12 -7.48 -4.28 -11.99
CA SER A 12 -8.67 -3.58 -12.50
C SER A 12 -8.74 -3.58 -14.02
N VAL A 13 -7.60 -3.52 -14.72
CA VAL A 13 -7.54 -3.67 -16.18
C VAL A 13 -7.64 -5.14 -16.60
N ALA A 14 -6.91 -6.03 -15.93
CA ALA A 14 -6.82 -7.45 -16.26
C ALA A 14 -8.09 -8.25 -15.95
N VAL A 15 -9.01 -7.74 -15.11
CA VAL A 15 -10.24 -8.46 -14.77
C VAL A 15 -11.15 -8.67 -15.97
N VAL A 16 -11.15 -7.76 -16.93
CA VAL A 16 -11.97 -7.86 -18.15
C VAL A 16 -11.54 -9.06 -19.02
N PRO A 17 -10.27 -9.19 -19.44
CA PRO A 17 -9.82 -10.37 -20.18
C PRO A 17 -9.86 -11.65 -19.35
N LEU A 18 -9.60 -11.60 -18.03
CA LEU A 18 -9.75 -12.76 -17.14
C LEU A 18 -11.19 -13.28 -17.13
N ALA A 19 -12.17 -12.37 -17.03
CA ALA A 19 -13.58 -12.71 -17.02
C ALA A 19 -14.01 -13.32 -18.35
N ALA A 20 -13.55 -12.78 -19.48
CA ALA A 20 -13.81 -13.32 -20.80
C ALA A 20 -13.21 -14.74 -20.97
N GLN A 21 -11.99 -14.96 -20.49
CA GLN A 21 -11.30 -16.25 -20.57
C GLN A 21 -11.98 -17.35 -19.74
N HIS A 22 -12.52 -17.00 -18.56
CA HIS A 22 -13.07 -17.97 -17.61
C HIS A 22 -14.61 -17.95 -17.55
N GLY A 23 -15.28 -17.19 -18.42
CA GLY A 23 -16.74 -17.08 -18.45
C GLY A 23 -17.36 -16.49 -17.19
N TRP A 24 -16.68 -15.55 -16.52
CA TRP A 24 -17.16 -14.97 -15.28
C TRP A 24 -18.32 -13.99 -15.49
N SER A 25 -19.32 -14.06 -14.61
CA SER A 25 -20.40 -13.09 -14.57
C SER A 25 -19.91 -11.73 -14.04
N SER A 26 -20.61 -10.65 -14.41
CA SER A 26 -20.32 -9.30 -13.90
C SER A 26 -20.39 -9.23 -12.37
N SER A 27 -21.28 -9.99 -11.75
CA SER A 27 -21.37 -10.11 -10.29
C SER A 27 -20.09 -10.70 -9.69
N PHE A 28 -19.55 -11.77 -10.30
CA PHE A 28 -18.31 -12.38 -9.83
C PHE A 28 -17.10 -11.45 -10.01
N VAL A 29 -17.03 -10.72 -11.12
CA VAL A 29 -16.02 -9.66 -11.33
C VAL A 29 -16.05 -8.63 -10.19
N GLY A 30 -17.24 -8.19 -9.77
CA GLY A 30 -17.43 -7.30 -8.62
C GLY A 30 -16.94 -7.91 -7.31
N ILE A 31 -17.19 -9.20 -7.08
CA ILE A 31 -16.69 -9.94 -5.90
C ILE A 31 -15.15 -10.02 -5.91
N VAL A 32 -14.53 -10.32 -7.05
CA VAL A 32 -13.07 -10.38 -7.19
C VAL A 32 -12.43 -9.01 -6.92
N GLN A 33 -13.01 -7.92 -7.42
CA GLN A 33 -12.53 -6.57 -7.16
C GLN A 33 -12.70 -6.16 -5.68
N SER A 34 -13.85 -6.47 -5.07
CA SER A 34 -14.16 -6.10 -3.68
C SER A 34 -13.44 -6.93 -2.63
N SER A 35 -13.09 -8.19 -2.91
CA SER A 35 -12.35 -9.07 -1.98
C SER A 35 -11.03 -8.48 -1.49
N TYR A 36 -10.37 -7.67 -2.33
CA TYR A 36 -9.19 -6.88 -1.94
C TYR A 36 -9.46 -5.94 -0.77
N LEU A 37 -10.63 -5.30 -0.73
CA LEU A 37 -10.97 -4.32 0.30
C LEU A 37 -11.08 -4.96 1.68
N TRP A 38 -11.51 -6.22 1.76
CA TRP A 38 -11.60 -6.95 3.03
C TRP A 38 -10.24 -7.05 3.70
N GLY A 39 -9.21 -7.44 2.94
CA GLY A 39 -7.84 -7.47 3.43
C GLY A 39 -7.30 -6.07 3.74
N TYR A 40 -7.57 -5.11 2.86
CA TYR A 40 -7.06 -3.75 2.99
C TYR A 40 -7.53 -3.06 4.28
N VAL A 41 -8.82 -3.18 4.61
CA VAL A 41 -9.39 -2.55 5.82
C VAL A 41 -8.77 -3.15 7.08
N LEU A 42 -8.70 -4.48 7.15
CA LEU A 42 -8.14 -5.18 8.32
C LEU A 42 -6.68 -4.78 8.58
N SER A 43 -5.86 -4.73 7.53
CA SER A 43 -4.45 -4.41 7.70
C SER A 43 -4.18 -2.92 7.88
N SER A 44 -5.03 -2.03 7.33
CA SER A 44 -4.90 -0.58 7.54
C SER A 44 -5.04 -0.20 9.02
N MET A 45 -5.90 -0.91 9.76
CA MET A 45 -6.09 -0.67 11.21
C MET A 45 -4.88 -1.08 12.05
N VAL A 46 -4.16 -2.13 11.64
CA VAL A 46 -3.04 -2.71 12.41
C VAL A 46 -1.68 -2.23 11.90
N GLY A 47 -1.62 -1.71 10.67
CA GLY A 47 -0.39 -1.37 9.97
C GLY A 47 0.47 -0.34 10.70
N GLU A 48 -0.15 0.64 11.37
CA GLU A 48 0.57 1.65 12.15
C GLU A 48 1.32 1.03 13.34
N ALA A 49 0.62 0.23 14.15
CA ALA A 49 1.20 -0.47 15.29
C ALA A 49 2.31 -1.45 14.86
N LEU A 50 2.15 -2.07 13.70
CA LEU A 50 3.16 -2.97 13.13
C LEU A 50 4.43 -2.21 12.76
N ALA A 51 4.30 -1.05 12.10
CA ALA A 51 5.41 -0.19 11.72
C ALA A 51 6.16 0.38 12.94
N ASP A 52 5.44 0.71 14.01
CA ASP A 52 6.06 1.19 15.25
C ASP A 52 6.80 0.09 16.02
N ARG A 53 6.27 -1.15 16.03
CA ARG A 53 6.88 -2.27 16.75
C ARG A 53 8.07 -2.89 16.02
N TYR A 54 7.96 -3.09 14.70
CA TYR A 54 8.95 -3.83 13.91
C TYR A 54 9.81 -2.93 13.00
N GLY A 55 9.52 -1.62 12.97
CA GLY A 55 10.22 -0.63 12.15
C GLY A 55 9.64 -0.53 10.73
N GLY A 56 9.42 0.71 10.28
CA GLY A 56 8.79 0.99 8.98
C GLY A 56 9.53 0.43 7.77
N LYS A 57 10.87 0.32 7.83
CA LYS A 57 11.67 -0.31 6.76
C LYS A 57 11.22 -1.75 6.50
N LYS A 58 11.24 -2.58 7.55
CA LYS A 58 10.98 -4.03 7.46
C LYS A 58 9.52 -4.31 7.14
N VAL A 59 8.61 -3.56 7.75
CA VAL A 59 7.16 -3.70 7.50
C VAL A 59 6.82 -3.36 6.06
N MET A 60 7.34 -2.25 5.51
CA MET A 60 7.11 -1.89 4.12
C MET A 60 7.73 -2.90 3.15
N ALA A 61 8.94 -3.40 3.43
CA ALA A 61 9.59 -4.41 2.58
C ALA A 61 8.83 -5.76 2.59
N GLY A 62 8.37 -6.21 3.76
CA GLY A 62 7.59 -7.44 3.89
C GLY A 62 6.22 -7.33 3.21
N ALA A 63 5.54 -6.20 3.39
CA ALA A 63 4.33 -5.87 2.67
C ALA A 63 4.56 -5.90 1.15
N ALA A 64 5.66 -5.29 0.70
CA ALA A 64 6.04 -5.26 -0.69
C ALA A 64 6.26 -6.64 -1.28
N ALA A 65 6.99 -7.49 -0.56
CA ALA A 65 7.23 -8.86 -0.99
C ALA A 65 5.92 -9.64 -1.10
N LEU A 66 5.02 -9.45 -0.15
CA LEU A 66 3.75 -10.16 -0.09
C LEU A 66 2.79 -9.72 -1.21
N TRP A 67 2.64 -8.41 -1.46
CA TRP A 67 1.77 -7.96 -2.56
C TRP A 67 2.37 -8.36 -3.92
N SER A 68 3.70 -8.31 -4.09
CA SER A 68 4.36 -8.72 -5.32
C SER A 68 4.21 -10.22 -5.60
N LEU A 69 4.32 -11.04 -4.57
CA LEU A 69 4.05 -12.48 -4.66
C LEU A 69 2.59 -12.74 -5.05
N ALA A 70 1.65 -12.06 -4.39
CA ALA A 70 0.23 -12.19 -4.69
C ALA A 70 -0.08 -11.75 -6.14
N THR A 71 0.54 -10.68 -6.64
CA THR A 71 0.44 -10.26 -8.06
C THR A 71 0.93 -11.38 -8.98
N PHE A 72 2.11 -11.95 -8.71
CA PHE A 72 2.69 -13.02 -9.54
C PHE A 72 1.81 -14.26 -9.58
N LEU A 73 1.22 -14.64 -8.44
CA LEU A 73 0.38 -15.84 -8.32
C LEU A 73 -1.05 -15.64 -8.84
N THR A 74 -1.46 -14.40 -9.15
CA THR A 74 -2.85 -14.10 -9.55
C THR A 74 -3.31 -14.87 -10.82
N PRO A 75 -2.54 -14.91 -11.93
CA PRO A 75 -2.95 -15.67 -13.11
C PRO A 75 -3.09 -17.16 -12.84
N TRP A 76 -2.16 -17.74 -12.06
CA TRP A 76 -2.23 -19.13 -11.64
C TRP A 76 -3.45 -19.40 -10.77
N ALA A 77 -3.74 -18.54 -9.80
CA ALA A 77 -4.91 -18.71 -8.94
C ALA A 77 -6.24 -18.58 -9.71
N ALA A 78 -6.29 -17.71 -10.71
CA ALA A 78 -7.46 -17.59 -11.60
C ALA A 78 -7.74 -18.89 -12.36
N SER A 79 -6.70 -19.63 -12.77
CA SER A 79 -6.86 -20.90 -13.49
C SER A 79 -7.18 -22.09 -12.58
N GLN A 80 -6.80 -22.04 -11.29
CA GLN A 80 -7.08 -23.11 -10.33
C GLN A 80 -8.52 -23.09 -9.82
N SER A 81 -8.93 -22.00 -9.16
CA SER A 81 -10.30 -21.88 -8.63
C SER A 81 -10.66 -20.44 -8.27
N ALA A 82 -11.96 -20.15 -8.29
CA ALA A 82 -12.50 -18.89 -7.80
C ALA A 82 -12.09 -18.60 -6.34
N ILE A 83 -12.10 -19.62 -5.48
CA ILE A 83 -11.75 -19.47 -4.06
C ILE A 83 -10.27 -19.12 -3.90
N THR A 84 -9.38 -19.77 -4.65
CA THR A 84 -7.94 -19.49 -4.65
C THR A 84 -7.69 -18.05 -5.10
N LEU A 85 -8.35 -17.59 -6.16
CA LEU A 85 -8.25 -16.21 -6.62
C LEU A 85 -8.68 -15.22 -5.54
N LEU A 86 -9.84 -15.42 -4.91
CA LEU A 86 -10.32 -14.55 -3.85
C LEU A 86 -9.37 -14.51 -2.65
N ALA A 87 -8.80 -15.66 -2.26
CA ALA A 87 -7.81 -15.74 -1.19
C ALA A 87 -6.55 -14.91 -1.52
N ILE A 88 -6.02 -15.02 -2.75
CA ILE A 88 -4.88 -14.22 -3.20
C ILE A 88 -5.22 -12.73 -3.24
N ARG A 89 -6.44 -12.36 -3.65
CA ARG A 89 -6.90 -10.97 -3.65
C ARG A 89 -7.01 -10.38 -2.25
N VAL A 90 -7.52 -11.15 -1.29
CA VAL A 90 -7.54 -10.75 0.13
C VAL A 90 -6.11 -10.59 0.65
N LEU A 91 -5.21 -11.52 0.34
CA LEU A 91 -3.79 -11.45 0.73
C LEU A 91 -3.10 -10.21 0.15
N PHE A 92 -3.35 -9.91 -1.12
CA PHE A 92 -2.89 -8.69 -1.77
C PHE A 92 -3.41 -7.43 -1.05
N GLY A 93 -4.68 -7.44 -0.65
CA GLY A 93 -5.29 -6.38 0.18
C GLY A 93 -4.62 -6.20 1.53
N LEU A 94 -4.40 -7.30 2.25
CA LEU A 94 -3.71 -7.31 3.54
C LEU A 94 -2.32 -6.68 3.41
N ALA A 95 -1.56 -7.09 2.40
CA ALA A 95 -0.24 -6.55 2.12
C ALA A 95 -0.27 -5.05 1.77
N GLN A 96 -1.22 -4.62 0.95
CA GLN A 96 -1.27 -3.23 0.50
C GLN A 96 -1.77 -2.26 1.60
N GLY A 97 -2.66 -2.69 2.49
CA GLY A 97 -3.26 -1.83 3.51
C GLY A 97 -2.29 -1.30 4.55
N VAL A 98 -1.17 -1.98 4.82
CA VAL A 98 -0.15 -1.47 5.73
C VAL A 98 0.73 -0.37 5.12
N ALA A 99 0.72 -0.20 3.79
CA ALA A 99 1.65 0.69 3.11
C ALA A 99 1.45 2.15 3.52
N PHE A 100 0.20 2.64 3.56
CA PHE A 100 -0.09 4.03 3.91
C PHE A 100 0.21 4.32 5.39
N PRO A 101 -0.29 3.55 6.37
CA PRO A 101 0.10 3.72 7.78
C PRO A 101 1.60 3.70 8.01
N THR A 102 2.33 2.82 7.32
CA THR A 102 3.79 2.74 7.43
C THR A 102 4.49 3.99 6.90
N MET A 103 4.01 4.58 5.81
CA MET A 103 4.58 5.84 5.31
C MET A 103 4.25 7.02 6.23
N SER A 104 3.04 7.05 6.78
CA SER A 104 2.62 8.09 7.73
C SER A 104 3.47 8.10 9.01
N THR A 105 4.03 6.96 9.43
CA THR A 105 4.96 6.89 10.58
C THR A 105 6.42 7.09 10.19
N LEU A 106 6.83 6.69 8.99
CA LEU A 106 8.22 6.78 8.53
C LEU A 106 8.60 8.18 8.05
N LEU A 107 7.77 8.83 7.21
CA LEU A 107 8.09 10.12 6.62
C LEU A 107 8.33 11.22 7.66
N PRO A 108 7.52 11.37 8.73
CA PRO A 108 7.78 12.38 9.76
C PRO A 108 9.11 12.20 10.51
N LYS A 109 9.64 10.97 10.55
CA LYS A 109 10.94 10.68 11.17
C LYS A 109 12.10 11.13 10.30
N TRP A 110 11.93 11.13 8.98
CA TRP A 110 12.97 11.40 7.99
C TRP A 110 12.99 12.85 7.48
N PHE A 111 11.91 13.61 7.66
CA PHE A 111 11.80 14.97 7.13
C PHE A 111 11.63 16.03 8.23
N PRO A 112 12.23 17.23 8.05
CA PRO A 112 12.01 18.39 8.91
C PRO A 112 10.53 18.75 9.02
N THR A 113 10.10 19.29 10.17
CA THR A 113 8.68 19.57 10.46
C THR A 113 7.99 20.41 9.39
N HIS A 114 8.68 21.39 8.78
CA HIS A 114 8.13 22.25 7.74
C HIS A 114 7.99 21.58 6.37
N GLU A 115 8.68 20.47 6.11
CA GLU A 115 8.63 19.74 4.84
C GLU A 115 7.70 18.51 4.90
N ARG A 116 7.31 18.06 6.10
CA ARG A 116 6.51 16.84 6.28
C ARG A 116 5.23 16.82 5.45
N ALA A 117 4.49 17.92 5.43
CA ALA A 117 3.24 18.02 4.68
C ALA A 117 3.48 17.89 3.17
N THR A 118 4.52 18.55 2.65
CA THR A 118 4.94 18.47 1.25
C THR A 118 5.35 17.04 0.87
N THR A 119 6.10 16.35 1.72
CA THR A 119 6.54 14.97 1.45
C THR A 119 5.38 13.97 1.46
N VAL A 120 4.41 14.15 2.36
CA VAL A 120 3.16 13.36 2.33
C VAL A 120 2.37 13.67 1.06
N GLY A 121 2.25 14.94 0.68
CA GLY A 121 1.62 15.38 -0.57
C GLY A 121 2.26 14.75 -1.80
N LEU A 122 3.59 14.76 -1.89
CA LEU A 122 4.35 14.12 -2.98
C LEU A 122 4.11 12.60 -3.03
N SER A 123 3.99 11.96 -1.86
CA SER A 123 3.62 10.55 -1.78
C SER A 123 2.23 10.27 -2.35
N MET A 124 1.27 11.18 -2.16
CA MET A 124 -0.07 11.10 -2.74
C MET A 124 -0.06 11.37 -4.25
N VAL A 125 0.75 12.32 -4.73
CA VAL A 125 0.98 12.52 -6.16
C VAL A 125 1.48 11.22 -6.79
N GLY A 126 2.46 10.56 -6.15
CA GLY A 126 2.95 9.26 -6.58
C GLY A 126 1.84 8.19 -6.62
N PHE A 127 0.93 8.19 -5.65
CA PHE A 127 -0.24 7.30 -5.65
C PHE A 127 -1.10 7.51 -6.91
N HIS A 128 -1.52 8.74 -7.20
CA HIS A 128 -2.36 9.05 -8.37
C HIS A 128 -1.62 8.81 -9.70
N LEU A 129 -0.35 9.16 -9.78
CA LEU A 129 0.47 8.90 -10.96
C LEU A 129 0.57 7.39 -11.25
N GLY A 130 0.66 6.57 -10.20
CA GLY A 130 0.61 5.11 -10.33
C GLY A 130 -0.65 4.60 -11.01
N ASN A 131 -1.82 5.21 -10.76
CA ASN A 131 -3.05 4.85 -11.47
C ASN A 131 -2.94 5.15 -12.96
N VAL A 132 -2.56 6.39 -13.29
CA VAL A 132 -2.49 6.85 -14.69
C VAL A 132 -1.51 6.00 -15.48
N VAL A 133 -0.29 5.83 -14.95
CA VAL A 133 0.74 5.02 -15.59
C VAL A 133 0.27 3.59 -15.75
N SER A 134 -0.37 2.99 -14.75
CA SER A 134 -0.85 1.61 -14.86
C SER A 134 -1.99 1.47 -15.86
N PHE A 135 -2.97 2.37 -15.90
CA PHE A 135 -4.06 2.31 -16.88
C PHE A 135 -3.57 2.40 -18.32
N LEU A 136 -2.52 3.20 -18.58
CA LEU A 136 -1.93 3.34 -19.91
C LEU A 136 -0.98 2.19 -20.25
N ALA A 137 -0.11 1.81 -19.31
CA ALA A 137 0.94 0.82 -19.56
C ALA A 137 0.40 -0.62 -19.56
N THR A 138 -0.59 -0.94 -18.71
CA THR A 138 -1.07 -2.32 -18.55
C THR A 138 -1.61 -2.91 -19.86
N PRO A 139 -2.50 -2.23 -20.64
CA PRO A 139 -2.98 -2.76 -21.91
C PRO A 139 -1.86 -2.95 -22.94
N ILE A 140 -0.90 -2.02 -23.01
CA ILE A 140 0.24 -2.09 -23.94
C ILE A 140 1.15 -3.26 -23.60
N ILE A 141 1.51 -3.41 -22.33
CA ILE A 141 2.34 -4.54 -21.88
C ILE A 141 1.59 -5.85 -22.15
N MET A 142 0.30 -5.90 -21.84
CA MET A 142 -0.53 -7.09 -22.03
C MET A 142 -0.67 -7.52 -23.48
N SER A 143 -0.69 -6.60 -24.45
CA SER A 143 -0.73 -6.96 -25.87
C SER A 143 0.57 -7.59 -26.37
N HIS A 144 1.72 -7.29 -25.73
CA HIS A 144 3.03 -7.82 -26.13
C HIS A 144 3.42 -9.11 -25.41
N ILE A 145 3.23 -9.18 -24.09
CA ILE A 145 3.70 -10.31 -23.26
C ILE A 145 2.56 -11.12 -22.65
N GLY A 146 1.31 -10.81 -23.02
CA GLY A 146 0.13 -11.49 -22.53
C GLY A 146 -0.23 -11.15 -21.09
N LEU A 147 -1.34 -11.75 -20.64
CA LEU A 147 -1.92 -11.55 -19.32
C LEU A 147 -0.96 -11.97 -18.20
N ALA A 148 -0.52 -13.24 -18.20
CA ALA A 148 0.38 -13.76 -17.19
C ALA A 148 1.73 -13.03 -17.16
N GLY A 149 2.27 -12.68 -18.35
CA GLY A 149 3.51 -11.91 -18.46
C GLY A 149 3.40 -10.52 -17.85
N THR A 150 2.24 -9.87 -17.98
CA THR A 150 2.00 -8.54 -17.38
C THR A 150 2.03 -8.61 -15.85
N PHE A 151 1.37 -9.59 -15.24
CA PHE A 151 1.45 -9.80 -13.79
C PHE A 151 2.89 -10.10 -13.33
N ALA A 152 3.62 -10.93 -14.07
CA ALA A 152 5.03 -11.21 -13.78
C ALA A 152 5.92 -9.96 -13.89
N PHE A 153 5.69 -9.11 -14.88
CA PHE A 153 6.39 -7.84 -15.04
C PHE A 153 6.20 -6.92 -13.83
N PHE A 154 4.95 -6.67 -13.41
CA PHE A 154 4.69 -5.83 -12.24
C PHE A 154 5.20 -6.45 -10.93
N ALA A 155 5.14 -7.77 -10.80
CA ALA A 155 5.73 -8.48 -9.65
C ALA A 155 7.26 -8.28 -9.61
N SER A 156 7.95 -8.43 -10.74
CA SER A 156 9.40 -8.22 -10.85
C SER A 156 9.81 -6.79 -10.51
N LEU A 157 9.06 -5.79 -10.97
CA LEU A 157 9.29 -4.39 -10.62
C LEU A 157 9.12 -4.16 -9.11
N GLY A 158 8.15 -4.84 -8.50
CA GLY A 158 7.99 -4.96 -7.05
C GLY A 158 9.24 -5.45 -6.34
N TYR A 159 9.76 -6.61 -6.74
CA TYR A 159 10.98 -7.17 -6.16
C TYR A 159 12.22 -6.30 -6.38
N LEU A 160 12.34 -5.67 -7.56
CA LEU A 160 13.40 -4.71 -7.83
C LEU A 160 13.33 -3.51 -6.89
N TRP A 161 12.13 -2.97 -6.67
CA TRP A 161 11.91 -1.88 -5.74
C TRP A 161 12.24 -2.27 -4.29
N ILE A 162 11.91 -3.51 -3.87
CA ILE A 162 12.27 -4.04 -2.54
C ILE A 162 13.77 -4.08 -2.36
N SER A 163 14.52 -4.55 -3.36
CA SER A 163 15.98 -4.59 -3.31
C SER A 163 16.56 -3.18 -3.12
N VAL A 164 16.08 -2.20 -3.88
CA VAL A 164 16.49 -0.80 -3.72
C VAL A 164 16.12 -0.26 -2.34
N TRP A 165 14.91 -0.56 -1.85
CA TRP A 165 14.42 -0.12 -0.54
C TRP A 165 15.27 -0.66 0.62
N LEU A 166 15.56 -1.97 0.61
CA LEU A 166 16.32 -2.61 1.67
C LEU A 166 17.78 -2.14 1.74
N LEU A 167 18.35 -1.73 0.60
CA LEU A 167 19.72 -1.23 0.52
C LEU A 167 19.86 0.25 0.91
N ASN A 168 18.82 1.08 0.69
CA ASN A 168 18.94 2.53 0.79
C ASN A 168 18.16 3.18 1.95
N VAL A 169 17.16 2.52 2.53
CA VAL A 169 16.25 3.15 3.50
C VAL A 169 16.36 2.51 4.87
N GLU A 170 16.65 3.30 5.90
CA GLU A 170 16.63 2.84 7.30
C GLU A 170 15.35 3.24 8.04
N SER A 171 15.06 2.60 9.18
CA SER A 171 13.86 2.94 9.96
C SER A 171 14.02 4.23 10.76
N ASP A 172 15.23 4.56 11.18
CA ASP A 172 15.56 5.82 11.85
C ASP A 172 16.68 6.52 11.07
N PRO A 173 16.59 7.84 10.81
CA PRO A 173 17.65 8.59 10.15
C PRO A 173 18.99 8.54 10.91
N ILE A 174 19.00 8.28 12.23
CA ILE A 174 20.23 8.13 13.02
C ILE A 174 21.05 6.92 12.53
N ASP A 175 20.40 5.87 12.07
CA ASP A 175 21.04 4.64 11.59
C ASP A 175 21.47 4.75 10.11
N SER A 176 21.13 5.86 9.44
CA SER A 176 21.41 6.07 8.03
C SER A 176 22.90 6.32 7.77
N ARG A 177 23.47 5.58 6.83
CA ARG A 177 24.87 5.75 6.38
C ARG A 177 25.05 6.89 5.38
N THR A 178 23.96 7.32 4.72
CA THR A 178 24.01 8.22 3.57
C THR A 178 23.63 9.66 3.93
N ILE A 179 23.02 9.88 5.11
CA ILE A 179 22.52 11.21 5.50
C ILE A 179 23.65 12.16 5.88
N ARG A 180 23.54 13.43 5.45
CA ARG A 180 24.51 14.47 5.82
C ARG A 180 24.32 14.88 7.28
N LYS A 181 25.42 15.09 8.01
CA LYS A 181 25.36 15.49 9.44
C LYS A 181 24.53 16.76 9.70
N SER A 182 24.59 17.74 8.80
CA SER A 182 23.81 18.99 8.90
C SER A 182 22.30 18.75 8.76
N GLU A 183 21.90 17.85 7.86
CA GLU A 183 20.51 17.48 7.63
C GLU A 183 19.96 16.68 8.81
N LEU A 184 20.75 15.72 9.32
CA LEU A 184 20.40 14.95 10.52
C LEU A 184 20.15 15.88 11.72
N GLN A 185 20.99 16.90 11.94
CA GLN A 185 20.77 17.87 13.01
C GLN A 185 19.47 18.66 12.85
N LEU A 186 19.12 19.04 11.62
CA LEU A 186 17.88 19.76 11.32
C LEU A 186 16.64 18.87 11.62
N ILE A 187 16.68 17.59 11.23
CA ILE A 187 15.62 16.62 11.53
C ILE A 187 15.48 16.40 13.04
N LEU A 188 16.60 16.25 13.75
CA LEU A 188 16.61 16.02 15.19
C LEU A 188 16.18 17.26 15.98
N ALA A 189 16.51 18.47 15.53
CA ALA A 189 16.05 19.73 16.13
C ALA A 189 14.52 19.87 16.06
N GLY A 190 13.89 19.34 14.99
CA GLY A 190 12.44 19.27 14.83
C GLY A 190 11.76 18.09 15.55
N ARG A 191 12.51 17.14 16.14
CA ARG A 191 11.94 16.09 17.00
C ARG A 191 11.58 16.72 18.35
N SER A 192 10.30 16.99 18.57
CA SER A 192 9.80 17.18 19.93
C SER A 192 10.19 15.96 20.75
N LYS A 193 10.87 16.15 21.90
CA LYS A 193 11.20 15.08 22.87
C LYS A 193 9.97 14.44 23.51
N SER A 194 8.76 14.72 23.02
CA SER A 194 7.54 14.11 23.48
C SER A 194 7.36 12.72 22.84
N LYS A 195 8.13 11.74 23.32
CA LYS A 195 7.48 10.45 23.57
C LYS A 195 6.58 10.71 24.77
N VAL A 196 5.28 10.95 24.55
CA VAL A 196 4.29 10.69 25.60
C VAL A 196 4.29 9.17 25.82
N LYS A 197 5.32 8.67 26.53
CA LYS A 197 5.28 7.37 27.19
C LYS A 197 4.16 7.48 28.21
N GLY A 198 2.96 7.01 27.87
CA GLY A 198 1.87 6.88 28.84
C GLY A 198 0.48 7.36 28.42
N SER A 199 0.29 7.94 27.22
CA SER A 199 -1.08 8.07 26.71
C SER A 199 -1.53 6.68 26.30
N LYS A 200 -2.35 6.02 27.14
CA LYS A 200 -3.11 4.85 26.71
C LYS A 200 -3.80 5.26 25.42
N SER A 201 -3.52 4.58 24.30
CA SER A 201 -4.29 4.79 23.08
C SER A 201 -5.77 4.72 23.49
N PRO A 202 -6.60 5.70 23.09
CA PRO A 202 -8.01 5.68 23.45
C PRO A 202 -8.57 4.33 23.01
N SER A 203 -9.30 3.65 23.89
CA SER A 203 -9.79 2.31 23.55
C SER A 203 -10.63 2.41 22.29
N LEU A 204 -10.53 1.44 21.38
CA LEU A 204 -11.30 1.46 20.12
C LEU A 204 -12.79 1.76 20.38
N ARG A 205 -13.33 1.26 21.50
CA ARG A 205 -14.70 1.52 21.95
C ARG A 205 -15.00 3.01 22.21
N GLN A 206 -14.06 3.75 22.77
CA GLN A 206 -14.20 5.19 23.02
C GLN A 206 -14.08 6.01 21.73
N VAL A 207 -13.26 5.56 20.79
CA VAL A 207 -13.11 6.25 19.49
C VAL A 207 -14.34 5.99 18.60
N PHE A 208 -14.88 4.78 18.60
CA PHE A 208 -16.12 4.47 17.87
C PHE A 208 -17.40 5.00 18.54
N SER A 209 -17.33 5.53 19.78
CA SER A 209 -18.50 6.11 20.46
C SER A 209 -18.69 7.61 20.22
N THR A 210 -17.76 8.30 19.56
CA THR A 210 -17.86 9.74 19.31
C THR A 210 -18.56 10.04 17.98
N MET A 211 -19.43 11.06 17.98
CA MET A 211 -20.18 11.47 16.77
C MET A 211 -19.23 12.00 15.68
N GLU A 212 -18.15 12.66 16.11
CA GLU A 212 -17.13 13.24 15.26
C GLU A 212 -16.41 12.18 14.41
N MET A 213 -16.17 10.99 14.98
CA MET A 213 -15.60 9.85 14.26
C MET A 213 -16.54 9.39 13.14
N TRP A 214 -17.82 9.21 13.44
CA TRP A 214 -18.82 8.80 12.44
C TRP A 214 -19.02 9.86 11.36
N ALA A 215 -19.02 11.15 11.72
CA ALA A 215 -19.09 12.24 10.75
C ALA A 215 -17.92 12.20 9.76
N ILE A 216 -16.69 11.97 10.24
CA ILE A 216 -15.50 11.85 9.37
C ILE A 216 -15.56 10.60 8.50
N ILE A 217 -16.00 9.45 9.04
CA ILE A 217 -16.15 8.21 8.28
C ILE A 217 -17.19 8.40 7.17
N ILE A 218 -18.37 8.92 7.50
CA ILE A 218 -19.46 9.17 6.55
C ILE A 218 -19.00 10.16 5.47
N ALA A 219 -18.37 11.28 5.86
CA ALA A 219 -17.84 12.26 4.92
C ALA A 219 -16.80 11.64 3.96
N ASN A 220 -15.88 10.82 4.46
CA ASN A 220 -14.91 10.11 3.62
C ASN A 220 -15.55 9.07 2.71
N VAL A 221 -16.56 8.35 3.19
CA VAL A 221 -17.31 7.39 2.37
C VAL A 221 -18.01 8.14 1.24
N ILE A 222 -18.75 9.21 1.55
CA ILE A 222 -19.45 10.04 0.55
C ILE A 222 -18.46 10.61 -0.46
N ASN A 223 -17.32 11.14 0.00
CA ASN A 223 -16.30 11.71 -0.89
C ASN A 223 -15.71 10.68 -1.87
N LYS A 224 -15.67 9.39 -1.50
CA LYS A 224 -15.14 8.30 -2.33
C LYS A 224 -16.21 7.46 -3.02
N TRP A 225 -17.49 7.80 -2.84
CA TRP A 225 -18.62 7.08 -3.41
C TRP A 225 -18.97 7.54 -4.83
N VAL A 226 -18.43 8.69 -5.25
CA VAL A 226 -18.58 9.29 -6.59
C VAL A 226 -17.34 9.03 -7.43
#